data_AF-A0A316NX34-F1
#
_entry.id   AF-A0A316NX34-F1
#
_cell.length_a   1.000
_cell.length_b   1.000
_cell.length_c   1.000
_cell.angle_alpha   90.00
_cell.angle_beta   90.00
_cell.angle_gamma   90.00
#
_symmetry.space_group_name_H-M   'P 1'
#
loop_
_entity.id
_entity.type
_entity.pdbx_description
1 polymer ?
#
loop_
_entity_poly.entity_id
_entity_poly.type
_entity_poly.pdbx_seq_one_letter_code
_entity_poly.pdbx_strand_id
1 'polypeptide(L)'
;MENLAFSFDASFGDFLTTLAREKIMTEYDLDAAVKILTDSLSGMSRDQALHILSGECDLSVTSDGSLTIVAASKDRKFSLFDWLRSERSSLEDSCETWWKTATTYRDDFSKQTIQVTLLQAWSMLAGYPAYGVLKEFDEVKWLRSVQKQLHMFLKKYFEFGVLWDKTIQAYPEMFQLRPWCNCEEFSRLLLEVESLQHGRTPKVDYELDRYISSELMNRTIKIEPVDITGDYDAGWLSPKGEFYGLRGTKANLLHITIANALIENGVLPSEFPDGVTSVDRLLEVLGWLKTEKNTVIYGGYWVDPIVPVTDEQIEALCRYADAVYGGFVIIDGKSISSYTLRSTEPIMRRKWFR
;
A
#
# COMPACT_ATOMS: atom_id res chain seq x y z
N MET A 1 -29.51 -50.62 -27.18
CA MET A 1 -28.96 -49.38 -26.62
C MET A 1 -29.10 -48.32 -27.70
N GLU A 2 -30.16 -47.52 -27.61
CA GLU A 2 -30.34 -46.38 -28.50
C GLU A 2 -29.24 -45.36 -28.18
N ASN A 3 -28.42 -45.04 -29.18
CA ASN A 3 -27.50 -43.91 -29.10
C ASN A 3 -28.34 -42.65 -28.96
N LEU A 4 -28.30 -42.01 -27.79
CA LEU A 4 -28.74 -40.63 -27.61
C LEU A 4 -27.82 -39.75 -28.46
N ALA A 5 -28.18 -39.55 -29.73
CA ALA A 5 -27.56 -38.55 -30.59
C ALA A 5 -28.12 -37.19 -30.18
N PHE A 6 -27.39 -36.46 -29.34
CA PHE A 6 -27.65 -35.05 -29.12
C PHE A 6 -27.34 -34.32 -30.43
N SER A 7 -28.37 -33.86 -31.15
CA SER A 7 -28.20 -32.98 -32.31
C SER A 7 -28.15 -31.53 -31.82
N PHE A 8 -27.07 -30.82 -32.11
CA PHE A 8 -27.01 -29.38 -31.86
C PHE A 8 -28.05 -28.67 -32.72
N ASP A 9 -28.74 -27.68 -32.14
CA ASP A 9 -29.59 -26.80 -32.92
C ASP A 9 -28.71 -25.94 -33.84
N ALA A 10 -29.24 -25.53 -35.00
CA ALA A 10 -28.52 -24.75 -36.00
C ALA A 10 -27.89 -23.44 -35.46
N SER A 11 -28.39 -22.90 -34.34
CA SER A 11 -27.92 -21.69 -33.66
C SER A 11 -26.78 -21.94 -32.65
N PHE A 12 -26.42 -23.19 -32.37
CA PHE A 12 -25.41 -23.50 -31.37
C PHE A 12 -24.01 -22.97 -31.73
N GLY A 13 -23.66 -22.98 -33.03
CA GLY A 13 -22.42 -22.37 -33.52
C GLY A 13 -22.37 -20.85 -33.30
N ASP A 14 -23.49 -20.16 -33.54
CA ASP A 14 -23.64 -18.72 -33.27
C ASP A 14 -23.54 -18.43 -31.77
N PHE A 15 -24.14 -19.27 -30.92
CA PHE A 15 -24.07 -19.16 -29.47
C PHE A 15 -22.63 -19.26 -28.94
N LEU A 16 -21.89 -20.31 -29.33
CA LEU A 16 -20.49 -20.49 -28.91
C LEU A 16 -19.59 -19.33 -29.38
N THR A 17 -19.79 -18.89 -30.62
CA THR A 17 -19.05 -17.76 -31.19
C THR A 17 -19.34 -16.47 -30.43
N THR A 18 -20.61 -16.23 -30.07
CA THR A 18 -21.02 -15.06 -29.29
C THR A 18 -20.40 -15.08 -27.90
N LEU A 19 -20.49 -16.21 -27.20
CA LEU A 19 -19.91 -16.38 -25.87
C LEU A 19 -18.39 -16.15 -25.85
N ALA A 20 -17.69 -16.65 -26.87
CA ALA A 20 -16.25 -16.46 -26.99
C ALA A 20 -15.90 -14.99 -27.31
N ARG A 21 -16.66 -14.32 -28.19
CA ARG A 21 -16.48 -12.89 -28.48
C ARG A 21 -16.80 -12.00 -27.28
N GLU A 22 -17.78 -12.36 -26.44
CA GLU A 22 -18.09 -11.64 -25.20
C GLU A 22 -16.87 -11.58 -24.28
N LYS A 23 -16.10 -12.67 -24.14
CA LYS A 23 -14.84 -12.67 -23.35
C LYS A 23 -13.83 -11.64 -23.85
N ILE A 24 -13.76 -11.43 -25.16
CA ILE A 24 -12.90 -10.38 -25.73
C ILE A 24 -13.49 -9.01 -25.40
N MET A 25 -14.79 -8.82 -25.62
CA MET A 25 -15.42 -7.50 -25.50
C MET A 25 -15.55 -7.00 -24.07
N THR A 26 -15.69 -7.89 -23.08
CA THR A 26 -15.92 -7.51 -21.68
C THR A 26 -14.70 -7.69 -20.79
N GLU A 27 -13.87 -8.71 -21.06
CA GLU A 27 -12.74 -9.08 -20.20
C GLU A 27 -11.38 -8.87 -20.87
N TYR A 28 -11.37 -8.48 -22.15
CA TYR A 28 -10.16 -8.33 -22.96
C TYR A 28 -9.26 -9.58 -22.98
N ASP A 29 -9.88 -10.76 -22.86
CA ASP A 29 -9.15 -12.02 -22.78
C ASP A 29 -9.30 -12.87 -24.06
N LEU A 30 -8.32 -12.70 -24.96
CA LEU A 30 -8.23 -13.48 -26.19
C LEU A 30 -7.98 -14.96 -25.93
N ASP A 31 -7.21 -15.31 -24.89
CA ASP A 31 -6.86 -16.70 -24.62
C ASP A 31 -8.05 -17.46 -24.04
N ALA A 32 -8.83 -16.83 -23.16
CA ALA A 32 -10.10 -17.39 -22.69
C ALA A 32 -11.10 -17.56 -23.83
N ALA A 33 -11.19 -16.58 -24.75
CA ALA A 33 -12.04 -16.68 -25.92
C ALA A 33 -11.65 -17.86 -26.83
N VAL A 34 -10.36 -18.02 -27.13
CA VAL A 34 -9.84 -19.18 -27.87
C VAL A 34 -10.17 -20.47 -27.14
N LYS A 35 -9.95 -20.51 -25.83
CA LYS A 35 -10.16 -21.69 -25.00
C LYS A 35 -11.62 -22.15 -25.01
N ILE A 36 -12.59 -21.23 -24.98
CA ILE A 36 -14.01 -21.56 -25.11
C ILE A 36 -14.27 -22.37 -26.38
N LEU A 37 -13.66 -21.98 -27.50
CA LEU A 37 -13.85 -22.67 -28.78
C LEU A 37 -13.08 -24.00 -28.83
N THR A 38 -11.82 -24.02 -28.40
CA THR A 38 -10.98 -25.24 -28.46
C THR A 38 -11.41 -26.31 -27.48
N ASP A 39 -11.90 -25.94 -26.30
CA ASP A 39 -12.39 -26.90 -25.30
C ASP A 39 -13.78 -27.45 -25.68
N SER A 40 -14.59 -26.65 -26.38
CA SER A 40 -15.91 -27.08 -26.85
C SER A 40 -15.84 -27.95 -28.10
N LEU A 41 -14.78 -27.83 -28.91
CA LEU A 41 -14.65 -28.48 -30.21
C LEU A 41 -13.33 -29.27 -30.30
N SER A 42 -13.41 -30.55 -29.99
CA SER A 42 -12.26 -31.45 -30.01
C SER A 42 -11.57 -31.47 -31.38
N GLY A 43 -10.29 -31.11 -31.42
CA GLY A 43 -9.48 -31.08 -32.65
C GLY A 43 -9.43 -29.72 -33.34
N MET A 44 -10.12 -28.69 -32.81
CA MET A 44 -9.99 -27.32 -33.29
C MET A 44 -8.60 -26.76 -32.94
N SER A 45 -7.90 -26.24 -33.94
CA SER A 45 -6.64 -25.53 -33.72
C SER A 45 -6.87 -24.11 -33.20
N ARG A 46 -5.85 -23.54 -32.56
CA ARG A 46 -5.86 -22.13 -32.14
C ARG A 46 -6.11 -21.20 -33.33
N ASP A 47 -5.49 -21.45 -34.47
CA ASP A 47 -5.65 -20.62 -35.68
C ASP A 47 -7.09 -20.65 -36.19
N GLN A 48 -7.74 -21.82 -36.19
CA GLN A 48 -9.15 -21.97 -36.56
C GLN A 48 -10.08 -21.20 -35.62
N ALA A 49 -9.87 -21.34 -34.30
CA ALA A 49 -10.62 -20.59 -33.29
C ALA A 49 -10.49 -19.08 -33.50
N LEU A 50 -9.27 -18.63 -33.79
CA LEU A 50 -8.98 -17.24 -34.04
C LEU A 50 -9.65 -16.70 -35.33
N HIS A 51 -9.77 -17.50 -36.40
CA HIS A 51 -10.45 -17.11 -37.65
C HIS A 51 -11.97 -16.96 -37.44
N ILE A 52 -12.52 -17.75 -36.52
CA ILE A 52 -13.91 -17.61 -36.08
C ILE A 52 -14.09 -16.32 -35.26
N LEU A 53 -13.18 -16.06 -34.31
CA LEU A 53 -13.22 -14.87 -33.48
C LEU A 53 -13.07 -13.57 -34.29
N SER A 54 -12.22 -13.57 -35.32
CA SER A 54 -12.00 -12.42 -36.20
C SER A 54 -13.21 -12.10 -37.10
N GLY A 55 -14.09 -13.08 -37.34
CA GLY A 55 -15.22 -12.96 -38.25
C GLY A 55 -14.89 -13.34 -39.70
N GLU A 56 -13.81 -14.08 -39.92
CA GLU A 56 -13.49 -14.67 -41.23
C GLU A 56 -14.18 -16.00 -41.49
N CYS A 57 -14.45 -16.75 -40.43
CA CYS A 57 -15.16 -18.01 -40.48
C CYS A 57 -16.35 -18.00 -39.52
N ASP A 58 -17.37 -18.78 -39.86
CA ASP A 58 -18.53 -19.05 -39.01
C ASP A 58 -18.57 -20.54 -38.65
N LEU A 59 -19.17 -20.85 -37.50
CA LEU A 59 -19.45 -22.22 -37.07
C LEU A 59 -20.85 -22.62 -37.53
N SER A 60 -20.94 -23.61 -38.42
CA SER A 60 -22.20 -24.13 -38.94
C SER A 60 -22.43 -25.57 -38.52
N VAL A 61 -23.68 -25.89 -38.14
CA VAL A 61 -24.10 -27.26 -37.84
C VAL A 61 -24.46 -27.97 -39.14
N THR A 62 -23.83 -29.11 -39.42
CA THR A 62 -24.13 -29.96 -40.58
C THR A 62 -25.40 -30.78 -40.35
N SER A 63 -25.93 -31.38 -41.43
CA SER A 63 -27.15 -32.19 -41.39
C SER A 63 -27.05 -33.44 -40.50
N ASP A 64 -25.84 -33.87 -40.15
CA ASP A 64 -25.55 -34.95 -39.19
C ASP A 64 -25.45 -34.48 -37.73
N GLY A 65 -25.65 -33.18 -37.47
CA GLY A 65 -25.58 -32.58 -36.15
C GLY A 65 -24.16 -32.27 -35.66
N SER A 66 -23.13 -32.42 -36.49
CA SER A 66 -21.75 -32.02 -36.16
C SER A 66 -21.48 -30.55 -36.50
N LEU A 67 -20.41 -29.97 -35.94
CA LEU A 67 -20.01 -28.58 -36.21
C LEU A 67 -18.89 -28.52 -37.23
N THR A 68 -19.02 -27.62 -38.19
CA THR A 68 -18.03 -27.39 -39.24
C THR A 68 -17.70 -25.90 -39.36
N ILE A 69 -16.49 -25.61 -39.81
CA ILE A 69 -16.01 -24.26 -40.06
C ILE A 69 -16.32 -23.92 -41.51
N VAL A 70 -17.08 -22.86 -41.74
CA VAL A 70 -17.41 -22.35 -43.08
C VAL A 70 -16.87 -20.93 -43.24
N ALA A 71 -16.59 -20.54 -44.48
CA ALA A 71 -16.26 -19.13 -44.76
C ALA A 71 -17.43 -18.24 -44.38
N ALA A 72 -17.15 -17.11 -43.71
CA ALA A 72 -18.19 -16.19 -43.27
C ALA A 72 -19.01 -15.66 -44.45
N SER A 73 -20.29 -15.40 -44.20
CA SER A 73 -21.19 -14.84 -45.23
C SER A 73 -20.72 -13.45 -45.68
N LYS A 74 -21.08 -13.03 -46.91
CA LYS A 74 -20.76 -11.69 -47.44
C LYS A 74 -21.35 -10.56 -46.58
N ASP A 75 -22.44 -10.82 -45.87
CA ASP A 75 -23.01 -9.94 -44.85
C ASP A 75 -22.35 -10.23 -43.49
N ARG A 76 -21.08 -9.82 -43.33
CA ARG A 76 -20.34 -9.97 -42.07
C ARG A 76 -21.11 -9.31 -40.92
N LYS A 77 -21.54 -10.09 -39.93
CA LYS A 77 -22.23 -9.58 -38.73
C LYS A 77 -21.30 -8.94 -37.70
N PHE A 78 -20.01 -9.30 -37.70
CA PHE A 78 -19.02 -8.81 -36.73
C PHE A 78 -17.62 -8.82 -37.34
N SER A 79 -16.81 -7.85 -36.94
CA SER A 79 -15.40 -7.72 -37.30
C SER A 79 -14.62 -7.34 -36.04
N LEU A 80 -13.79 -8.26 -35.56
CA LEU A 80 -12.95 -8.01 -34.37
C LEU A 80 -12.05 -6.80 -34.61
N PHE A 81 -11.60 -6.62 -35.84
CA PHE A 81 -10.77 -5.50 -36.26
C PHE A 81 -11.46 -4.14 -36.13
N ASP A 82 -12.67 -4.03 -36.66
CA ASP A 82 -13.41 -2.78 -36.61
C ASP A 82 -13.81 -2.46 -35.17
N TRP A 83 -14.14 -3.48 -34.40
CA TRP A 83 -14.38 -3.34 -32.97
C TRP A 83 -13.14 -2.88 -32.21
N LEU A 84 -11.96 -3.48 -32.42
CA LEU A 84 -10.71 -3.07 -31.78
C LEU A 84 -10.37 -1.60 -32.08
N ARG A 85 -10.56 -1.16 -33.33
CA ARG A 85 -10.35 0.25 -33.70
C ARG A 85 -11.34 1.18 -33.00
N SER A 86 -12.62 0.81 -33.00
CA SER A 86 -13.67 1.58 -32.33
C SER A 86 -13.42 1.69 -30.83
N GLU A 87 -13.07 0.59 -30.17
CA GLU A 87 -12.79 0.57 -28.73
C GLU A 87 -11.52 1.37 -28.41
N ARG A 88 -10.48 1.29 -29.24
CA ARG A 88 -9.29 2.13 -29.11
C ARG A 88 -9.65 3.61 -29.14
N SER A 89 -10.38 4.07 -30.15
CA SER A 89 -10.79 5.48 -30.24
C SER A 89 -11.63 5.90 -29.03
N SER A 90 -12.56 5.04 -28.58
CA SER A 90 -13.36 5.32 -27.38
C SER A 90 -12.51 5.43 -26.10
N LEU A 91 -11.46 4.60 -25.96
CA LEU A 91 -10.52 4.68 -24.85
C LEU A 91 -9.64 5.93 -24.92
N GLU A 92 -9.19 6.34 -26.10
CA GLU A 92 -8.43 7.57 -26.32
C GLU A 92 -9.29 8.81 -25.96
N ASP A 93 -10.55 8.89 -26.41
CA ASP A 93 -11.49 9.95 -26.03
C ASP A 93 -11.76 9.97 -24.51
N SER A 94 -11.84 8.79 -23.90
CA SER A 94 -11.99 8.64 -22.46
C SER A 94 -10.76 9.13 -21.70
N CYS A 95 -9.55 8.94 -22.24
CA CYS A 95 -8.31 9.44 -21.63
C CYS A 95 -8.32 10.97 -21.53
N GLU A 96 -8.75 11.65 -22.59
CA GLU A 96 -8.85 13.11 -22.59
C GLU A 96 -9.83 13.60 -21.51
N THR A 97 -10.98 12.94 -21.41
CA THR A 97 -12.01 13.24 -20.40
C THR A 97 -11.45 13.04 -19.00
N TRP A 98 -10.85 11.87 -18.72
CA TRP A 98 -10.26 11.55 -17.43
C TRP A 98 -9.14 12.50 -17.05
N TRP A 99 -8.31 12.91 -18.01
CA TRP A 99 -7.24 13.87 -17.78
C TRP A 99 -7.77 15.25 -17.38
N LYS A 100 -8.75 15.77 -18.12
CA LYS A 100 -9.44 17.03 -17.77
C LYS A 100 -10.04 16.95 -16.37
N THR A 101 -10.76 15.87 -16.07
CA THR A 101 -11.36 15.61 -14.77
C THR A 101 -10.32 15.55 -13.65
N ALA A 102 -9.22 14.81 -13.82
CA ALA A 102 -8.14 14.72 -12.84
C ALA A 102 -7.48 16.08 -12.57
N THR A 103 -7.29 16.90 -13.61
CA THR A 103 -6.72 18.24 -13.51
C THR A 103 -7.64 19.18 -12.71
N THR A 104 -8.93 19.19 -13.01
CA THR A 104 -9.93 19.98 -12.25
C THR A 104 -9.93 19.57 -10.78
N TYR A 105 -9.87 18.28 -10.51
CA TYR A 105 -9.84 17.76 -9.15
C TYR A 105 -8.60 18.20 -8.39
N ARG A 106 -7.40 18.11 -8.96
CA ARG A 106 -6.19 18.62 -8.33
C ARG A 106 -6.36 20.09 -7.90
N ASP A 107 -6.91 20.91 -8.79
CA ASP A 107 -7.11 22.34 -8.52
C ASP A 107 -8.16 22.58 -7.43
N ASP A 108 -9.24 21.81 -7.39
CA ASP A 108 -10.26 21.86 -6.33
C ASP A 108 -9.68 21.42 -4.98
N PHE A 109 -8.88 20.34 -4.94
CA PHE A 109 -8.24 19.86 -3.72
C PHE A 109 -7.20 20.81 -3.16
N SER A 110 -6.48 21.52 -4.03
CA SER A 110 -5.51 22.53 -3.58
C SER A 110 -6.15 23.67 -2.78
N LYS A 111 -7.48 23.82 -2.86
CA LYS A 111 -8.27 24.88 -2.23
C LYS A 111 -9.20 24.38 -1.12
N GLN A 112 -9.39 23.07 -0.97
CA GLN A 112 -10.26 22.52 0.07
C GLN A 112 -9.60 22.62 1.45
N THR A 113 -10.35 23.19 2.39
CA THR A 113 -9.94 23.28 3.81
C THR A 113 -10.80 22.30 4.60
N ILE A 114 -10.18 21.29 5.20
CA ILE A 114 -10.87 20.34 6.06
C ILE A 114 -10.74 20.82 7.51
N GLN A 115 -11.89 21.03 8.16
CA GLN A 115 -11.92 21.34 9.59
C GLN A 115 -11.63 20.05 10.37
N VAL A 116 -10.50 20.03 11.06
CA VAL A 116 -10.06 18.90 11.90
C VAL A 116 -10.00 19.34 13.35
N THR A 117 -10.27 18.43 14.28
CA THR A 117 -10.01 18.71 15.69
C THR A 117 -8.51 18.73 15.96
N LEU A 118 -8.09 19.41 17.02
CA LEU A 118 -6.68 19.48 17.42
C LEU A 118 -6.06 18.08 17.60
N LEU A 119 -6.82 17.13 18.15
CA LEU A 119 -6.42 15.74 18.32
C LEU A 119 -6.21 15.00 16.98
N GLN A 120 -7.03 15.31 15.98
CA GLN A 120 -6.92 14.76 14.62
C GLN A 120 -5.72 15.34 13.88
N ALA A 121 -5.52 16.66 13.95
CA ALA A 121 -4.34 17.34 13.38
C ALA A 121 -3.03 16.80 13.98
N TRP A 122 -3.00 16.61 15.31
CA TRP A 122 -1.86 16.02 16.01
C TRP A 122 -1.58 14.58 15.59
N SER A 123 -2.63 13.78 15.41
CA SER A 123 -2.51 12.43 14.87
C SER A 123 -1.90 12.44 13.46
N MET A 124 -2.26 13.41 12.60
CA MET A 124 -1.69 13.54 11.25
C MET A 124 -0.20 13.88 11.29
N LEU A 125 0.20 14.85 12.12
CA LEU A 125 1.58 15.34 12.22
C LEU A 125 2.55 14.33 12.85
N ALA A 126 2.10 13.59 13.86
CA ALA A 126 2.94 12.61 14.56
C ALA A 126 2.95 11.22 13.89
N GLY A 127 2.58 11.14 12.60
CA GLY A 127 2.59 9.90 11.81
C GLY A 127 1.58 8.85 12.29
N TYR A 128 0.51 9.23 12.99
CA TYR A 128 -0.62 8.35 13.29
C TYR A 128 -1.41 8.06 12.03
N PRO A 129 -2.11 6.91 11.97
CA PRO A 129 -3.15 6.72 10.97
C PRO A 129 -4.34 7.64 11.31
N ALA A 130 -4.13 8.95 11.34
CA ALA A 130 -5.18 9.94 11.15
C ALA A 130 -5.88 9.76 9.80
N TYR A 131 -5.24 9.01 8.91
CA TYR A 131 -5.86 8.37 7.76
C TYR A 131 -7.16 7.63 8.10
N GLY A 132 -7.35 7.15 9.33
CA GLY A 132 -8.60 6.52 9.80
C GLY A 132 -9.72 7.52 10.10
N VAL A 133 -9.41 8.76 10.47
CA VAL A 133 -10.40 9.77 10.83
C VAL A 133 -10.74 10.65 9.62
N LEU A 134 -9.73 11.02 8.84
CA LEU A 134 -9.91 11.69 7.54
C LEU A 134 -10.71 10.82 6.57
N LYS A 135 -10.61 9.50 6.70
CA LYS A 135 -11.40 8.50 5.96
C LYS A 135 -12.89 8.75 5.95
N GLU A 136 -13.39 9.33 7.04
CA GLU A 136 -14.81 9.49 7.24
C GLU A 136 -15.37 10.77 6.63
N PHE A 137 -14.51 11.71 6.25
CA PHE A 137 -14.90 12.94 5.57
C PHE A 137 -15.35 12.65 4.14
N ASP A 138 -16.46 13.26 3.75
CA ASP A 138 -17.08 13.02 2.44
C ASP A 138 -16.15 13.42 1.30
N GLU A 139 -15.34 14.47 1.48
CA GLU A 139 -14.33 14.93 0.52
C GLU A 139 -13.25 13.85 0.29
N VAL A 140 -12.80 13.18 1.36
CA VAL A 140 -11.78 12.12 1.31
C VAL A 140 -12.37 10.81 0.77
N LYS A 141 -13.63 10.49 1.10
CA LYS A 141 -14.36 9.35 0.52
C LYS A 141 -14.53 9.53 -0.98
N TRP A 142 -14.94 10.72 -1.40
CA TRP A 142 -15.11 11.08 -2.79
C TRP A 142 -13.78 11.03 -3.55
N LEU A 143 -12.71 11.59 -2.99
CA LEU A 143 -11.32 11.46 -3.49
C LEU A 143 -10.95 10.03 -3.81
N ARG A 144 -11.20 9.11 -2.87
CA ARG A 144 -10.88 7.70 -3.05
C ARG A 144 -11.75 7.04 -4.09
N SER A 145 -13.02 7.43 -4.17
CA SER A 145 -13.90 6.96 -5.24
C SER A 145 -13.35 7.36 -6.60
N VAL A 146 -12.91 8.61 -6.76
CA VAL A 146 -12.26 9.11 -7.97
C VAL A 146 -10.96 8.36 -8.26
N GLN A 147 -10.06 8.22 -7.28
CA GLN A 147 -8.82 7.46 -7.43
C GLN A 147 -9.07 6.01 -7.85
N LYS A 148 -10.08 5.36 -7.26
CA LYS A 148 -10.49 4.01 -7.61
C LYS A 148 -10.99 3.94 -9.06
N GLN A 149 -11.81 4.90 -9.48
CA GLN A 149 -12.31 4.97 -10.85
C GLN A 149 -11.18 5.20 -11.87
N LEU A 150 -10.26 6.12 -11.58
CA LEU A 150 -9.04 6.34 -12.37
C LEU A 150 -8.20 5.07 -12.48
N HIS A 151 -7.99 4.35 -11.36
CA HIS A 151 -7.26 3.09 -11.37
C HIS A 151 -7.95 2.00 -12.18
N MET A 152 -9.28 1.88 -12.07
CA MET A 152 -10.07 0.94 -12.90
C MET A 152 -9.95 1.28 -14.39
N PHE A 153 -9.96 2.58 -14.75
CA PHE A 153 -9.77 3.00 -16.13
C PHE A 153 -8.35 2.70 -16.65
N LEU A 154 -7.31 3.02 -15.88
CA LEU A 154 -5.92 2.69 -16.24
C LEU A 154 -5.74 1.19 -16.45
N LYS A 155 -6.28 0.37 -15.53
CA LYS A 155 -6.28 -1.08 -15.66
C LYS A 155 -6.96 -1.52 -16.96
N LYS A 156 -8.16 -1.01 -17.24
CA LYS A 156 -8.91 -1.29 -18.49
C LYS A 156 -8.08 -0.95 -19.73
N TYR A 157 -7.41 0.21 -19.74
CA TYR A 157 -6.56 0.66 -20.85
C TYR A 157 -5.36 -0.27 -21.09
N PHE A 158 -4.69 -0.71 -20.01
CA PHE A 158 -3.57 -1.66 -20.11
C PHE A 158 -4.02 -3.05 -20.57
N GLU A 159 -5.12 -3.57 -20.03
CA GLU A 159 -5.70 -4.85 -20.45
C GLU A 159 -6.06 -4.84 -21.94
N PHE A 160 -6.64 -3.73 -22.42
CA PHE A 160 -6.88 -3.54 -23.85
C PHE A 160 -5.60 -3.49 -24.68
N GLY A 161 -4.55 -2.81 -24.21
CA GLY A 161 -3.24 -2.80 -24.88
C GLY A 161 -2.63 -4.21 -25.02
N VAL A 162 -2.77 -5.04 -23.98
CA VAL A 162 -2.34 -6.45 -24.02
C VAL A 162 -3.15 -7.24 -25.05
N LEU A 163 -4.48 -7.07 -25.08
CA LEU A 163 -5.33 -7.68 -26.09
C LEU A 163 -4.91 -7.27 -27.51
N TRP A 164 -4.64 -5.99 -27.72
CA TRP A 164 -4.21 -5.43 -29.00
C TRP A 164 -2.92 -6.10 -29.49
N ASP A 165 -1.90 -6.16 -28.65
CA ASP A 165 -0.61 -6.77 -29.00
C ASP A 165 -0.73 -8.27 -29.26
N LYS A 166 -1.49 -8.99 -28.43
CA LYS A 166 -1.76 -10.42 -28.66
C LYS A 166 -2.48 -10.67 -29.99
N THR A 167 -3.41 -9.78 -30.36
CA THR A 167 -4.15 -9.90 -31.62
C THR A 167 -3.22 -9.66 -32.82
N ILE A 168 -2.31 -8.68 -32.74
CA ILE A 168 -1.30 -8.43 -33.80
C ILE A 168 -0.35 -9.61 -33.94
N GLN A 169 0.13 -10.17 -32.83
CA GLN A 169 1.01 -11.33 -32.86
C GLN A 169 0.33 -12.56 -33.48
N ALA A 170 -0.97 -12.75 -33.18
CA ALA A 170 -1.76 -13.82 -33.75
C ALA A 170 -2.04 -13.60 -35.25
N TYR A 171 -2.19 -12.35 -35.70
CA TYR A 171 -2.55 -12.02 -37.08
C TYR A 171 -1.83 -10.78 -37.65
N PRO A 172 -0.53 -10.89 -37.98
CA PRO A 172 0.24 -9.77 -38.50
C PRO A 172 -0.28 -9.27 -39.86
N GLU A 173 -0.67 -10.20 -40.74
CA GLU A 173 -1.05 -9.90 -42.13
C GLU A 173 -2.49 -9.38 -42.27
N MET A 174 -3.38 -9.81 -41.39
CA MET A 174 -4.82 -9.51 -41.48
C MET A 174 -5.17 -8.13 -40.92
N PHE A 175 -4.38 -7.63 -39.96
CA PHE A 175 -4.72 -6.43 -39.21
C PHE A 175 -4.00 -5.18 -39.72
N GLN A 176 -2.82 -5.28 -40.37
CA GLN A 176 -1.95 -4.12 -40.69
C GLN A 176 -1.85 -3.09 -39.54
N LEU A 177 -2.09 -3.54 -38.30
CA LEU A 177 -2.09 -2.69 -37.12
C LEU A 177 -0.65 -2.53 -36.65
N ARG A 178 -0.35 -1.36 -36.11
CA ARG A 178 0.92 -1.13 -35.42
C ARG A 178 0.83 -1.67 -34.00
N PRO A 179 1.94 -2.11 -33.39
CA PRO A 179 2.01 -2.43 -31.98
C PRO A 179 1.37 -1.33 -31.12
N TRP A 180 0.83 -1.72 -29.97
CA TRP A 180 0.19 -0.78 -29.07
C TRP A 180 1.15 0.36 -28.71
N CYS A 181 0.66 1.58 -28.80
CA CYS A 181 1.38 2.77 -28.37
C CYS A 181 0.42 3.67 -27.62
N ASN A 182 0.84 4.11 -26.43
CA ASN A 182 0.05 5.03 -25.62
C ASN A 182 -0.13 6.35 -26.37
N CYS A 183 -1.34 6.92 -26.31
CA CYS A 183 -1.57 8.28 -26.78
C CYS A 183 -0.93 9.31 -25.84
N GLU A 184 -0.82 10.54 -26.32
CA GLU A 184 -0.25 11.65 -25.54
C GLU A 184 -1.12 11.93 -24.30
N GLU A 185 -2.43 11.87 -24.47
CA GLU A 185 -3.45 12.10 -23.43
C GLU A 185 -3.31 11.08 -22.30
N PHE A 186 -3.09 9.80 -22.63
CA PHE A 186 -2.85 8.77 -21.62
C PHE A 186 -1.56 9.03 -20.84
N SER A 187 -0.49 9.45 -21.52
CA SER A 187 0.78 9.77 -20.87
C SER A 187 0.63 10.95 -19.89
N ARG A 188 -0.14 11.97 -20.28
CA ARG A 188 -0.50 13.10 -19.39
C ARG A 188 -1.36 12.66 -18.22
N LEU A 189 -2.34 11.81 -18.45
CA LEU A 189 -3.20 11.23 -17.40
C LEU A 189 -2.36 10.46 -16.36
N LEU A 190 -1.41 9.65 -16.80
CA LEU A 190 -0.57 8.83 -15.91
C LEU A 190 0.27 9.71 -14.97
N LEU A 191 0.90 10.77 -15.50
CA LEU A 191 1.63 11.76 -14.70
C LEU A 191 0.73 12.48 -13.70
N GLU A 192 -0.50 12.82 -14.10
CA GLU A 192 -1.47 13.47 -13.22
C GLU A 192 -1.91 12.54 -12.08
N VAL A 193 -2.17 11.26 -12.37
CA VAL A 193 -2.52 10.24 -11.37
C VAL A 193 -1.37 10.02 -10.38
N GLU A 194 -0.13 9.96 -10.84
CA GLU A 194 1.05 9.88 -9.96
C GLU A 194 1.16 11.09 -9.03
N SER A 195 0.86 12.29 -9.52
CA SER A 195 0.87 13.52 -8.72
C SER A 195 -0.21 13.51 -7.62
N LEU A 196 -1.38 12.93 -7.89
CA LEU A 196 -2.47 12.78 -6.93
C LEU A 196 -2.16 11.72 -5.86
N GLN A 197 -1.31 10.74 -6.16
CA GLN A 197 -0.89 9.72 -5.20
C GLN A 197 0.17 10.21 -4.22
N HIS A 198 1.06 11.10 -4.67
CA HIS A 198 2.17 11.63 -3.88
C HIS A 198 1.85 12.99 -3.25
N GLY A 199 0.60 13.18 -2.79
CA GLY A 199 0.10 14.44 -2.25
C GLY A 199 1.17 15.18 -1.46
N ARG A 200 1.45 16.43 -1.87
CA ARG A 200 2.41 17.28 -1.16
C ARG A 200 2.03 17.27 0.32
N THR A 201 2.97 16.84 1.16
CA THR A 201 2.88 16.96 2.61
C THR A 201 2.37 18.37 2.91
N PRO A 202 1.28 18.53 3.70
CA PRO A 202 0.84 19.87 4.07
C PRO A 202 2.05 20.60 4.62
N LYS A 203 2.32 21.81 4.10
CA LYS A 203 3.32 22.69 4.68
C LYS A 203 2.97 22.81 6.16
N VAL A 204 3.80 22.20 7.02
CA VAL A 204 3.65 22.31 8.47
C VAL A 204 3.78 23.79 8.78
N ASP A 205 2.67 24.39 9.18
CA ASP A 205 2.66 25.77 9.64
C ASP A 205 3.31 25.76 11.03
N TYR A 206 4.47 26.41 11.18
CA TYR A 206 5.25 26.44 12.43
C TYR A 206 4.41 26.92 13.64
N GLU A 207 3.31 27.63 13.40
CA GLU A 207 2.33 28.04 14.41
C GLU A 207 1.60 26.85 15.06
N LEU A 208 1.33 25.76 14.33
CA LEU A 208 0.60 24.59 14.85
C LEU A 208 1.48 23.72 15.76
N ASP A 209 2.76 23.52 15.43
CA ASP A 209 3.71 22.84 16.33
C ASP A 209 3.91 23.64 17.63
N ARG A 210 3.94 24.98 17.53
CA ARG A 210 4.02 25.87 18.70
C ARG A 210 2.75 25.79 19.55
N TYR A 211 1.57 25.76 18.93
CA TYR A 211 0.29 25.61 19.63
C TYR A 211 0.15 24.23 20.30
N ILE A 212 0.49 23.15 19.60
CA ILE A 212 0.46 21.78 20.13
C ILE A 212 1.43 21.63 21.30
N SER A 213 2.64 22.18 21.17
CA SER A 213 3.61 22.22 22.27
C SER A 213 3.04 22.98 23.46
N SER A 214 2.42 24.14 23.23
CA SER A 214 1.79 24.92 24.31
C SER A 214 0.59 24.24 24.96
N GLU A 215 -0.21 23.46 24.21
CA GLU A 215 -1.45 22.88 24.73
C GLU A 215 -1.24 21.49 25.37
N LEU A 216 -0.19 20.77 24.98
CA LEU A 216 0.32 19.62 25.73
C LEU A 216 1.09 20.06 26.99
N MET A 217 1.83 21.18 26.94
CA MET A 217 2.47 21.81 28.12
C MET A 217 1.46 22.25 29.19
N ASN A 218 0.20 22.49 28.82
CA ASN A 218 -0.84 22.89 29.77
C ASN A 218 -1.47 21.72 30.55
N ARG A 219 -1.11 20.45 30.25
CA ARG A 219 -1.52 19.30 31.07
C ARG A 219 -0.31 18.75 31.80
N THR A 220 -0.11 19.21 33.03
CA THR A 220 0.90 18.67 33.94
C THR A 220 0.64 17.18 34.17
N ILE A 221 1.38 16.31 33.49
CA ILE A 221 1.35 14.87 33.72
C ILE A 221 2.37 14.58 34.80
N LYS A 222 1.89 14.32 36.02
CA LYS A 222 2.77 13.87 37.10
C LYS A 222 3.21 12.44 36.80
N ILE A 223 4.48 12.26 36.44
CA ILE A 223 5.10 10.94 36.26
C ILE A 223 6.00 10.56 37.45
N GLU A 224 5.90 9.31 37.87
CA GLU A 224 6.71 8.70 38.94
C GLU A 224 7.31 7.39 38.41
N PRO A 225 8.42 6.89 38.98
CA PRO A 225 8.94 5.57 38.66
C PRO A 225 7.87 4.49 38.88
N VAL A 226 7.78 3.55 37.94
CA VAL A 226 6.85 2.41 37.99
C VAL A 226 7.63 1.10 37.92
N ASP A 227 6.98 0.00 38.29
CA ASP A 227 7.57 -1.31 38.11
C ASP A 227 7.63 -1.69 36.63
N ILE A 228 8.83 -1.88 36.11
CA ILE A 228 9.07 -2.25 34.70
C ILE A 228 8.33 -3.53 34.27
N THR A 229 8.01 -4.44 35.19
CA THR A 229 7.27 -5.67 34.84
C THR A 229 5.78 -5.43 34.60
N GLY A 230 5.30 -4.20 34.77
CA GLY A 230 3.95 -3.84 34.34
C GLY A 230 3.82 -3.95 32.81
N ASP A 231 2.59 -4.23 32.36
CA ASP A 231 2.25 -4.28 30.94
C ASP A 231 2.23 -2.87 30.33
N TYR A 232 3.42 -2.28 30.13
CA TYR A 232 3.64 -0.96 29.54
C TYR A 232 4.06 -1.11 28.07
N ASP A 233 3.55 -0.22 27.22
CA ASP A 233 3.85 -0.27 25.78
C ASP A 233 5.19 0.40 25.45
N ALA A 234 5.56 1.43 26.21
CA ALA A 234 6.81 2.16 26.02
C ALA A 234 7.28 2.86 27.30
N GLY A 235 8.59 3.09 27.39
CA GLY A 235 9.17 3.77 28.53
C GLY A 235 10.62 4.20 28.35
N TRP A 236 11.09 4.90 29.37
CA TRP A 236 12.48 5.29 29.55
C TRP A 236 13.01 4.69 30.85
N LEU A 237 14.18 4.07 30.78
CA LEU A 237 14.86 3.46 31.92
C LEU A 237 16.09 4.28 32.28
N SER A 238 16.09 4.84 33.49
CA SER A 238 17.17 5.70 33.98
C SER A 238 18.46 4.91 34.24
N PRO A 239 19.63 5.56 34.31
CA PRO A 239 20.88 4.93 34.72
C PRO A 239 20.83 4.23 36.09
N LYS A 240 19.89 4.62 36.96
CA LYS A 240 19.68 4.02 38.29
C LYS A 240 18.74 2.81 38.26
N GLY A 241 18.25 2.42 37.08
CA GLY A 241 17.29 1.33 36.92
C GLY A 241 15.83 1.71 37.22
N GLU A 242 15.52 3.00 37.36
CA GLU A 242 14.15 3.48 37.55
C GLU A 242 13.43 3.55 36.20
N PHE A 243 12.27 2.90 36.11
CA PHE A 243 11.51 2.83 34.87
C PHE A 243 10.36 3.82 34.88
N TYR A 244 10.22 4.57 33.79
CA TYR A 244 9.12 5.50 33.57
C TYR A 244 8.37 5.04 32.33
N GLY A 245 7.25 4.35 32.55
CA GLY A 245 6.46 3.70 31.51
C GLY A 245 5.05 4.26 31.42
N LEU A 246 4.52 4.32 30.21
CA LEU A 246 3.11 4.62 29.96
C LEU A 246 2.48 3.51 29.11
N ARG A 247 1.17 3.32 29.30
CA ARG A 247 0.35 2.44 28.45
C ARG A 247 -0.28 3.27 27.35
N GLY A 248 -0.32 2.76 26.13
CA GLY A 248 -0.90 3.46 25.00
C GLY A 248 -0.56 2.83 23.67
N THR A 249 -1.27 3.27 22.64
CA THR A 249 -1.27 2.59 21.34
C THR A 249 -0.03 2.83 20.50
N LYS A 250 0.88 3.75 20.90
CA LYS A 250 2.07 4.12 20.13
C LYS A 250 3.25 4.57 20.98
N ALA A 251 4.37 3.86 20.88
CA ALA A 251 5.55 4.06 21.69
C ALA A 251 6.18 5.46 21.59
N ASN A 252 6.41 5.97 20.37
CA ASN A 252 7.13 7.24 20.17
C ASN A 252 6.51 8.46 20.88
N LEU A 253 5.18 8.55 20.97
CA LEU A 253 4.57 9.64 21.71
C LEU A 253 4.65 9.43 23.21
N LEU A 254 4.51 8.19 23.68
CA LEU A 254 4.68 7.88 25.09
C LEU A 254 6.09 8.27 25.53
N HIS A 255 7.11 8.01 24.73
CA HIS A 255 8.49 8.44 24.98
C HIS A 255 8.61 9.97 25.11
N ILE A 256 8.02 10.74 24.20
CA ILE A 256 8.05 12.22 24.27
C ILE A 256 7.30 12.73 25.50
N THR A 257 6.12 12.17 25.77
CA THR A 257 5.29 12.54 26.93
C THR A 257 6.02 12.26 28.24
N ILE A 258 6.64 11.09 28.38
CA ILE A 258 7.46 10.73 29.54
C ILE A 258 8.63 11.70 29.68
N ALA A 259 9.35 11.96 28.59
CA ALA A 259 10.53 12.81 28.59
C ALA A 259 10.23 14.26 29.02
N ASN A 260 9.14 14.84 28.51
CA ASN A 260 8.70 16.18 28.93
C ASN A 260 8.24 16.19 30.39
N ALA A 261 7.48 15.19 30.84
CA ALA A 261 7.05 15.08 32.23
C ALA A 261 8.23 14.95 33.19
N LEU A 262 9.33 14.29 32.76
CA LEU A 262 10.56 14.22 33.54
C LEU A 262 11.25 15.58 33.69
N ILE A 263 11.20 16.45 32.67
CA ILE A 263 11.71 17.83 32.77
C ILE A 263 10.82 18.66 33.70
N GLU A 264 9.49 18.60 33.52
CA GLU A 264 8.53 19.35 34.33
C GLU A 264 8.59 18.97 35.83
N ASN A 265 8.81 17.68 36.12
CA ASN A 265 8.97 17.18 37.48
C ASN A 265 10.37 17.42 38.06
N GLY A 266 11.29 18.05 37.32
CA GLY A 266 12.65 18.35 37.75
C GLY A 266 13.56 17.12 37.86
N VAL A 267 13.19 16.01 37.23
CA VAL A 267 14.02 14.79 37.16
C VAL A 267 15.11 14.95 36.09
N LEU A 268 14.79 15.62 34.98
CA LEU A 268 15.73 16.02 33.94
C LEU A 268 15.99 17.53 34.00
N PRO A 269 17.16 18.01 33.53
CA PRO A 269 17.44 19.43 33.46
C PRO A 269 16.53 20.11 32.42
N SER A 270 16.08 21.33 32.73
CA SER A 270 15.31 22.17 31.81
C SER A 270 16.18 22.87 30.75
N GLU A 271 17.48 22.96 30.99
CA GLU A 271 18.47 23.52 30.06
C GLU A 271 19.27 22.40 29.41
N PHE A 272 19.45 22.47 28.09
CA PHE A 272 20.13 21.42 27.33
C PHE A 272 21.61 21.76 27.15
N PRO A 273 22.51 20.76 27.20
CA PRO A 273 23.92 20.98 26.85
C PRO A 273 24.11 21.50 25.42
N ASP A 274 25.19 22.22 25.17
CA ASP A 274 25.53 22.72 23.84
C ASP A 274 25.55 21.61 22.79
N GLY A 275 24.83 21.83 21.67
CA GLY A 275 24.70 20.86 20.58
C GLY A 275 23.60 19.81 20.79
N VAL A 276 22.91 19.79 21.92
CA VAL A 276 21.74 18.94 22.16
C VAL A 276 20.46 19.72 21.80
N THR A 277 19.79 19.32 20.72
CA THR A 277 18.62 20.03 20.18
C THR A 277 17.28 19.32 20.44
N SER A 278 17.31 18.15 21.09
CA SER A 278 16.10 17.37 21.37
C SER A 278 16.17 16.62 22.70
N VAL A 279 15.01 16.36 23.29
CA VAL A 279 14.91 15.64 24.58
C VAL A 279 15.36 14.19 24.46
N ASP A 280 15.07 13.51 23.33
CA ASP A 280 15.58 12.16 23.06
C ASP A 280 17.13 12.16 23.08
N ARG A 281 17.77 13.16 22.45
CA ARG A 281 19.23 13.28 22.48
C ARG A 281 19.77 13.63 23.87
N LEU A 282 19.05 14.44 24.65
CA LEU A 282 19.38 14.71 26.05
C LEU A 282 19.41 13.41 26.87
N LEU A 283 18.37 12.60 26.75
CA LEU A 283 18.25 11.31 27.45
C LEU A 283 19.37 10.34 27.06
N GLU A 284 19.75 10.26 25.79
CA GLU A 284 20.90 9.46 25.33
C GLU A 284 22.23 9.93 25.95
N VAL A 285 22.47 11.25 25.97
CA VAL A 285 23.69 11.84 26.56
C VAL A 285 23.72 11.64 28.08
N LEU A 286 22.56 11.58 28.72
CA LEU A 286 22.43 11.27 30.14
C LEU A 286 22.43 9.76 30.44
N GLY A 287 22.57 8.90 29.42
CA GLY A 287 22.67 7.45 29.57
C GLY A 287 21.35 6.72 29.82
N TRP A 288 20.21 7.33 29.49
CA TRP A 288 18.90 6.68 29.60
C TRP A 288 18.66 5.71 28.44
N LEU A 289 17.95 4.63 28.73
CA LEU A 289 17.58 3.59 27.76
C LEU A 289 16.14 3.78 27.30
N LYS A 290 15.94 3.72 26.00
CA LYS A 290 14.60 3.76 25.40
C LYS A 290 14.08 2.34 25.24
N THR A 291 12.87 2.07 25.74
CA THR A 291 12.25 0.74 25.62
C THR A 291 10.90 0.81 24.91
N GLU A 292 10.66 -0.14 24.01
CA GLU A 292 9.35 -0.43 23.44
C GLU A 292 9.10 -1.93 23.60
N LYS A 293 8.25 -2.30 24.56
CA LYS A 293 8.10 -3.69 25.01
C LYS A 293 9.49 -4.29 25.35
N ASN A 294 9.82 -5.47 24.82
CA ASN A 294 11.15 -6.08 24.99
C ASN A 294 12.24 -5.54 24.05
N THR A 295 11.95 -4.52 23.24
CA THR A 295 12.94 -3.89 22.36
C THR A 295 13.62 -2.73 23.07
N VAL A 296 14.94 -2.69 23.00
CA VAL A 296 15.78 -1.68 23.65
C VAL A 296 16.61 -0.94 22.61
N ILE A 297 16.58 0.39 22.70
CA ILE A 297 17.37 1.30 21.88
C ILE A 297 18.25 2.15 22.81
N TYR A 298 19.53 2.28 22.47
CA TYR A 298 20.50 3.02 23.28
C TYR A 298 21.50 3.81 22.44
N GLY A 299 21.48 5.14 22.59
CA GLY A 299 22.41 6.04 21.92
C GLY A 299 23.71 6.33 22.68
N GLY A 300 23.82 5.92 23.95
CA GLY A 300 24.94 6.30 24.84
C GLY A 300 26.33 5.83 24.39
N TYR A 301 26.42 4.78 23.56
CA TYR A 301 27.69 4.33 22.97
C TYR A 301 28.17 5.17 21.78
N TRP A 302 27.35 6.14 21.34
CA TRP A 302 27.57 7.02 20.18
C TRP A 302 27.61 8.51 20.55
N VAL A 303 27.75 8.81 21.84
CA VAL A 303 28.03 10.16 22.37
C VAL A 303 29.50 10.26 22.77
N ASP A 304 30.02 11.49 22.83
CA ASP A 304 31.36 11.80 23.35
C ASP A 304 31.22 12.71 24.58
N PRO A 305 31.65 12.28 25.78
CA PRO A 305 32.23 10.97 26.10
C PRO A 305 31.19 9.84 26.03
N ILE A 306 31.65 8.62 25.75
CA ILE A 306 30.81 7.42 25.74
C ILE A 306 30.19 7.20 27.11
N VAL A 307 28.88 6.93 27.13
CA VAL A 307 28.12 6.57 28.33
C VAL A 307 27.75 5.08 28.24
N PRO A 308 28.35 4.20 29.07
CA PRO A 308 27.99 2.78 29.10
C PRO A 308 26.67 2.52 29.82
N VAL A 309 25.98 1.45 29.42
CA VAL A 309 24.80 0.94 30.12
C VAL A 309 25.20 0.40 31.50
N THR A 310 24.47 0.78 32.55
CA THR A 310 24.76 0.43 33.95
C THR A 310 24.32 -1.00 34.30
N ASP A 311 24.80 -1.53 35.42
CA ASP A 311 24.39 -2.85 35.91
C ASP A 311 22.92 -2.85 36.35
N GLU A 312 22.46 -1.77 36.97
CA GLU A 312 21.08 -1.55 37.40
C GLU A 312 20.12 -1.58 36.21
N GLN A 313 20.52 -0.97 35.09
CA GLN A 313 19.77 -1.00 33.85
C GLN A 313 19.66 -2.41 33.27
N ILE A 314 20.77 -3.16 33.24
CA ILE A 314 20.77 -4.56 32.76
C ILE A 314 19.90 -5.44 33.65
N GLU A 315 19.98 -5.27 34.97
CA GLU A 315 19.15 -6.02 35.92
C GLU A 315 17.66 -5.75 35.68
N ALA A 316 17.26 -4.48 35.54
CA ALA A 316 15.88 -4.11 35.28
C ALA A 316 15.37 -4.68 33.95
N LEU A 317 16.15 -4.59 32.86
CA LEU A 317 15.80 -5.17 31.56
C LEU A 317 15.65 -6.69 31.63
N CYS A 318 16.58 -7.37 32.31
CA CYS A 318 16.51 -8.83 32.46
C CYS A 318 15.29 -9.24 33.28
N ARG A 319 15.00 -8.52 34.37
CA ARG A 319 13.80 -8.75 35.19
C ARG A 319 12.52 -8.59 34.37
N TYR A 320 12.47 -7.57 33.51
CA TYR A 320 11.33 -7.35 32.63
C TYR A 320 11.16 -8.49 31.61
N ALA A 321 12.25 -8.87 30.95
CA ALA A 321 12.25 -9.95 29.97
C ALA A 321 11.86 -11.30 30.58
N ASP A 322 12.41 -11.63 31.75
CA ASP A 322 12.11 -12.87 32.49
C ASP A 322 10.62 -12.94 32.88
N ALA A 323 10.03 -11.82 33.30
CA ALA A 323 8.64 -11.76 33.76
C ALA A 323 7.61 -11.78 32.61
N VAL A 324 7.88 -11.09 31.49
CA VAL A 324 6.85 -10.80 30.48
C VAL A 324 7.14 -11.42 29.12
N TYR A 325 8.41 -11.64 28.77
CA TYR A 325 8.82 -12.00 27.40
C TYR A 325 9.65 -13.30 27.32
N GLY A 326 9.44 -14.21 28.27
CA GLY A 326 10.07 -15.53 28.27
C GLY A 326 11.60 -15.50 28.39
N GLY A 327 12.15 -14.43 28.98
CA GLY A 327 13.58 -14.27 29.20
C GLY A 327 14.36 -13.76 27.99
N PHE A 328 13.73 -13.07 27.04
CA PHE A 328 14.41 -12.50 25.86
C PHE A 328 14.26 -10.98 25.74
N VAL A 329 15.38 -10.31 25.45
CA VAL A 329 15.48 -8.88 25.13
C VAL A 329 15.89 -8.73 23.67
N ILE A 330 15.27 -7.81 22.93
CA ILE A 330 15.66 -7.45 21.57
C ILE A 330 16.50 -6.19 21.62
N ILE A 331 17.76 -6.28 21.20
CA ILE A 331 18.68 -5.14 21.12
C ILE A 331 19.20 -5.07 19.69
N ASP A 332 19.00 -3.92 19.04
CA ASP A 332 19.37 -3.72 17.62
C ASP A 332 18.89 -4.87 16.70
N GLY A 333 17.60 -5.23 16.86
CA GLY A 333 16.98 -6.31 16.08
C GLY A 333 17.43 -7.73 16.42
N LYS A 334 18.38 -7.92 17.35
CA LYS A 334 18.87 -9.24 17.78
C LYS A 334 18.21 -9.66 19.09
N SER A 335 17.64 -10.87 19.10
CA SER A 335 17.12 -11.48 20.32
C SER A 335 18.27 -12.05 21.16
N ILE A 336 18.37 -11.60 22.40
CA ILE A 336 19.41 -11.97 23.37
C ILE A 336 18.71 -12.48 24.62
N SER A 337 19.12 -13.65 25.14
CA SER A 337 18.57 -14.15 26.39
C SER A 337 18.99 -13.26 27.57
N SER A 338 18.11 -13.08 28.54
CA SER A 338 18.36 -12.36 29.79
C SER A 338 19.59 -12.92 30.53
N TYR A 339 19.76 -14.24 30.52
CA TYR A 339 20.95 -14.91 31.05
C TYR A 339 22.24 -14.45 30.36
N THR A 340 22.27 -14.48 29.02
CA THR A 340 23.42 -14.05 28.22
C THR A 340 23.73 -12.56 28.42
N LEU A 341 22.69 -11.73 28.49
CA LEU A 341 22.83 -10.29 28.70
C LEU A 341 23.42 -10.01 30.09
N ARG A 342 22.89 -10.67 31.14
CA ARG A 342 23.35 -10.55 32.53
C ARG A 342 24.78 -11.07 32.72
N SER A 343 25.15 -12.16 32.05
CA SER A 343 26.50 -12.73 32.11
C SER A 343 27.52 -11.99 31.25
N THR A 344 27.11 -10.99 30.47
CA THR A 344 28.04 -10.21 29.65
C THR A 344 28.75 -9.17 30.52
N GLU A 345 30.08 -9.29 30.61
CA GLU A 345 30.97 -8.31 31.24
C GLU A 345 30.65 -6.87 30.78
N PRO A 346 30.60 -5.86 31.69
CA PRO A 346 30.21 -4.49 31.35
C PRO A 346 30.92 -3.91 30.12
N ILE A 347 32.24 -4.14 30.02
CA ILE A 347 33.06 -3.65 28.90
C ILE A 347 32.68 -4.26 27.54
N MET A 348 32.08 -5.45 27.55
CA MET A 348 31.67 -6.19 26.36
C MET A 348 30.23 -5.89 25.94
N ARG A 349 29.44 -5.18 26.77
CA ARG A 349 28.01 -4.92 26.48
C ARG A 349 27.79 -4.10 25.24
N ARG A 350 28.71 -3.17 24.92
CA ARG A 350 28.67 -2.36 23.69
C ARG A 350 28.44 -3.18 22.42
N LYS A 351 28.92 -4.43 22.37
CA LYS A 351 28.76 -5.30 21.18
C LYS A 351 27.30 -5.59 20.82
N TRP A 352 26.39 -5.49 21.80
CA TRP A 352 24.97 -5.77 21.63
C TRP A 352 24.19 -4.57 21.09
N PHE A 353 24.70 -3.34 21.27
CA PHE A 353 24.04 -2.07 20.92
C PHE A 353 24.69 -1.42 19.68
N ARG A 354 25.06 -2.23 18.68
CA ARG A 354 25.91 -1.83 17.54
C ARG A 354 25.16 -1.57 16.27
#